data_AF-A0A3C1S8A2-F1
#
_entry.id   AF-A0A3C1S8A2-F1
#
_cell.length_a   1.000
_cell.length_b   1.000
_cell.length_c   1.000
_cell.angle_alpha   90.00
_cell.angle_beta   90.00
_cell.angle_gamma   90.00
#
_symmetry.space_group_name_H-M   'P 1'
#
loop_
_entity.id
_entity.type
_entity.pdbx_description
1 polymer ?
#
loop_
_entity_poly.entity_id
_entity_poly.type
_entity_poly.pdbx_seq_one_letter_code
_entity_poly.pdbx_strand_id
1 'polypeptide(L)'
;MKLSENSWKSQDSFPSIEAIFGKNMPEQEMIRYDITDGFLCLSSYVPIMGEEFNKELKKMMPKQVGVLKATFKPDHAFFDKIAEITETKINIFSEQGLSLGNIKEYGSYDFSRLGNAKHQKIMLNEIEVNKNQYFQGSLPIHNDSGGISAIAVLYSKKFATSNTLQIIRYIA
;
A
#
# COMPACT_ATOMS: atom_id res chain seq x y z
N MET A 1 20.03 0.17 -3.35
CA MET A 1 20.21 -1.27 -3.10
C MET A 1 20.85 -1.89 -4.34
N LYS A 2 22.01 -2.55 -4.24
CA LYS A 2 22.63 -3.25 -5.39
C LYS A 2 22.16 -4.70 -5.37
N LEU A 3 21.42 -5.11 -6.40
CA LEU A 3 21.11 -6.52 -6.65
C LEU A 3 22.37 -7.21 -7.18
N SER A 4 22.67 -8.41 -6.69
CA SER A 4 23.81 -9.25 -7.13
C SER A 4 23.33 -10.66 -7.43
N GLU A 5 24.15 -11.49 -8.10
CA GLU A 5 23.81 -12.91 -8.36
C GLU A 5 23.45 -13.68 -7.08
N ASN A 6 24.11 -13.38 -5.95
CA ASN A 6 23.82 -14.01 -4.66
C ASN A 6 22.53 -13.52 -4.00
N SER A 7 21.88 -12.49 -4.56
CA SER A 7 20.59 -11.98 -4.09
C SER A 7 19.42 -12.81 -4.62
N TRP A 8 19.65 -13.68 -5.61
CA TRP A 8 18.65 -14.55 -6.17
C TRP A 8 18.59 -15.87 -5.40
N LYS A 9 17.40 -16.27 -4.97
CA LYS A 9 17.13 -17.58 -4.37
C LYS A 9 16.14 -18.31 -5.27
N SER A 10 16.49 -19.52 -5.69
CA SER A 10 15.55 -20.40 -6.38
C SER A 10 14.50 -20.89 -5.38
N GLN A 11 13.24 -20.85 -5.78
CA GLN A 11 12.12 -21.34 -4.99
C GLN A 11 11.17 -22.09 -5.92
N ASP A 12 10.85 -23.33 -5.58
CA ASP A 12 10.11 -24.23 -6.48
C ASP A 12 8.62 -23.87 -6.58
N SER A 13 8.10 -23.10 -5.62
CA SER A 13 6.77 -22.53 -5.66
C SER A 13 6.73 -21.20 -4.92
N PHE A 14 5.80 -20.35 -5.34
CA PHE A 14 5.45 -19.13 -4.63
C PHE A 14 3.98 -19.24 -4.20
N PRO A 15 3.72 -19.77 -2.99
CA PRO A 15 2.34 -19.92 -2.49
C PRO A 15 1.55 -18.62 -2.54
N SER A 16 2.21 -17.47 -2.37
CA SER A 16 1.59 -16.15 -2.49
C SER A 16 1.17 -15.81 -3.92
N ILE A 17 1.87 -16.28 -4.95
CA ILE A 17 1.51 -16.05 -6.36
C ILE A 17 0.37 -16.99 -6.75
N GLU A 18 0.45 -18.26 -6.38
CA GLU A 18 -0.62 -19.25 -6.60
C GLU A 18 -1.92 -18.87 -5.89
N ALA A 19 -1.84 -18.32 -4.67
CA ALA A 19 -3.02 -17.83 -3.94
C ALA A 19 -3.72 -16.64 -4.64
N ILE A 20 -2.96 -15.80 -5.35
CA ILE A 20 -3.49 -14.60 -6.02
C ILE A 20 -4.01 -14.92 -7.42
N PHE A 21 -3.27 -15.74 -8.17
CA PHE A 21 -3.50 -15.99 -9.59
C PHE A 21 -4.09 -17.36 -9.90
N GLY A 22 -4.12 -18.26 -8.90
CA GLY A 22 -4.49 -19.65 -9.11
C GLY A 22 -3.62 -20.30 -10.18
N LYS A 23 -4.27 -20.83 -11.22
CA LYS A 23 -3.60 -21.39 -12.41
C LYS A 23 -3.36 -20.36 -13.53
N ASN A 24 -3.92 -19.15 -13.41
CA ASN A 24 -3.90 -18.13 -14.47
C ASN A 24 -2.92 -17.03 -14.12
N MET A 25 -1.66 -17.20 -14.55
CA MET A 25 -0.61 -16.20 -14.36
C MET A 25 -0.98 -14.86 -15.01
N PRO A 26 -0.52 -13.73 -14.46
CA PRO A 26 -0.77 -12.42 -15.06
C PRO A 26 -0.16 -12.36 -16.47
N GLU A 27 -1.00 -12.04 -17.45
CA GLU A 27 -0.60 -11.91 -18.87
C GLU A 27 -0.02 -10.52 -19.20
N GLN A 28 -0.22 -9.55 -18.31
CA GLN A 28 0.23 -8.17 -18.43
C GLN A 28 0.88 -7.70 -17.14
N GLU A 29 1.71 -6.66 -17.24
CA GLU A 29 2.23 -5.98 -16.06
C GLU A 29 1.07 -5.46 -15.20
N MET A 30 1.16 -5.69 -13.90
CA MET A 30 0.18 -5.16 -12.96
C MET A 30 0.82 -4.79 -11.62
N ILE A 31 0.26 -3.75 -11.00
CA ILE A 31 0.62 -3.30 -9.65
C ILE A 31 -0.56 -3.53 -8.72
N ARG A 32 -0.29 -4.07 -7.53
CA ARG A 32 -1.31 -4.36 -6.51
C ARG A 32 -0.80 -4.04 -5.12
N TYR A 33 -1.74 -3.81 -4.21
CA TYR A 33 -1.46 -3.80 -2.78
C TYR A 33 -1.57 -5.22 -2.21
N ASP A 34 -0.57 -5.62 -1.44
CA ASP A 34 -0.51 -6.92 -0.75
C ASP A 34 -0.22 -6.72 0.74
N ILE A 35 -0.61 -7.68 1.58
CA ILE A 35 -0.13 -7.79 2.96
C ILE A 35 0.97 -8.85 2.99
N THR A 36 2.16 -8.50 3.49
CA THR A 36 3.27 -9.44 3.71
C THR A 36 3.79 -9.25 5.13
N ASP A 37 3.78 -10.32 5.92
CA ASP A 37 4.16 -10.31 7.35
C ASP A 37 3.41 -9.25 8.18
N GLY A 38 2.14 -8.97 7.84
CA GLY A 38 1.32 -7.95 8.51
C GLY A 38 1.59 -6.51 8.05
N PHE A 39 2.40 -6.31 7.01
CA PHE A 39 2.71 -5.00 6.45
C PHE A 39 2.05 -4.79 5.09
N LEU A 40 1.50 -3.59 4.88
CA LEU A 40 1.06 -3.15 3.57
C LEU A 40 2.28 -2.97 2.66
N CYS A 41 2.26 -3.65 1.52
CA CYS A 41 3.29 -3.60 0.50
C CYS A 41 2.68 -3.24 -0.86
N LEU A 42 3.50 -2.65 -1.72
CA LEU A 42 3.20 -2.48 -3.13
C LEU A 42 3.94 -3.55 -3.92
N SER A 43 3.22 -4.42 -4.61
CA SER A 43 3.79 -5.49 -5.43
C SER A 43 3.55 -5.21 -6.91
N SER A 44 4.60 -5.30 -7.72
CA SER A 44 4.51 -5.35 -9.18
C SER A 44 4.73 -6.79 -9.65
N TYR A 45 3.92 -7.20 -10.63
CA TYR A 45 3.99 -8.49 -11.29
C TYR A 45 4.20 -8.27 -12.78
N VAL A 46 5.27 -8.84 -13.33
CA VAL A 46 5.64 -8.69 -14.74
C VAL A 46 5.77 -10.07 -15.38
N PRO A 47 5.01 -10.39 -16.44
CA PRO A 47 5.16 -11.66 -17.16
C PRO A 47 6.53 -11.72 -17.85
N ILE A 48 7.21 -12.85 -17.71
CA ILE A 48 8.43 -13.14 -18.45
C ILE A 48 8.04 -13.89 -19.72
N MET A 49 8.26 -13.24 -20.86
CA MET A 49 7.94 -13.80 -22.19
C MET A 49 9.18 -14.47 -22.79
N GLY A 50 9.00 -15.70 -23.23
CA GLY A 50 9.95 -16.42 -24.08
C GLY A 50 9.29 -16.79 -25.41
N GLU A 51 9.94 -17.66 -26.15
CA GLU A 51 9.40 -18.20 -27.40
C GLU A 51 9.25 -19.71 -27.32
N GLU A 52 8.13 -20.23 -27.83
CA GLU A 52 7.90 -21.66 -28.01
C GLU A 52 7.70 -21.96 -29.50
N PHE A 53 8.33 -23.00 -29.99
CA PHE A 53 8.15 -23.44 -31.36
C PHE A 53 6.80 -24.15 -31.54
N ASN A 54 5.89 -23.52 -32.29
CA ASN A 54 4.65 -24.16 -32.70
C ASN A 54 4.90 -25.04 -33.93
N LYS A 55 4.82 -26.36 -33.77
CA LYS A 55 5.09 -27.35 -34.83
C LYS A 55 4.10 -27.29 -35.99
N GLU A 56 2.83 -26.94 -35.72
CA GLU A 56 1.78 -26.84 -36.75
C GLU A 56 2.00 -25.61 -37.64
N LEU A 57 2.30 -24.48 -37.02
CA LEU A 57 2.53 -23.21 -37.72
C LEU A 57 3.97 -23.05 -38.22
N LYS A 58 4.88 -23.96 -37.83
CA LYS A 58 6.33 -23.92 -38.09
C LYS A 58 6.95 -22.56 -37.76
N LYS A 59 6.53 -21.95 -36.65
CA LYS A 59 6.94 -20.61 -36.22
C LYS A 59 7.21 -20.56 -34.73
N MET A 60 8.13 -19.70 -34.33
CA MET A 60 8.27 -19.29 -32.93
C MET A 60 7.06 -18.42 -32.57
N MET A 61 6.43 -18.74 -31.44
CA MET A 61 5.33 -17.97 -30.89
C MET A 61 5.69 -17.47 -29.49
N PRO A 62 5.31 -16.23 -29.14
CA PRO A 62 5.51 -15.73 -27.78
C PRO A 62 4.74 -16.59 -26.79
N LYS A 63 5.40 -17.00 -25.71
CA LYS A 63 4.81 -17.77 -24.63
C LYS A 63 5.33 -17.26 -23.29
N GLN A 64 4.44 -17.11 -22.32
CA GLN A 64 4.85 -16.79 -20.97
C GLN A 64 5.58 -17.99 -20.35
N VAL A 65 6.82 -17.77 -19.90
CA VAL A 65 7.69 -18.78 -19.30
C VAL A 65 7.89 -18.55 -17.80
N GLY A 66 7.41 -17.43 -17.26
CA GLY A 66 7.48 -17.13 -15.84
C GLY A 66 6.83 -15.79 -15.47
N VAL A 67 6.99 -15.40 -14.21
CA VAL A 67 6.54 -14.12 -13.66
C VAL A 67 7.63 -13.59 -12.72
N LEU A 68 7.95 -12.31 -12.87
CA LEU A 68 8.76 -11.57 -11.90
C LEU A 68 7.83 -10.85 -10.92
N LYS A 69 8.04 -11.04 -9.62
CA LYS A 69 7.41 -10.25 -8.56
C LYS A 69 8.44 -9.33 -7.92
N ALA A 70 8.16 -8.04 -7.91
CA ALA A 70 8.92 -7.06 -7.12
C ALA A 70 8.02 -6.49 -6.03
N THR A 71 8.47 -6.55 -4.77
CA THR A 71 7.70 -6.04 -3.64
C THR A 71 8.45 -4.88 -2.98
N PHE A 72 7.78 -3.74 -2.90
CA PHE A 72 8.20 -2.60 -2.11
C PHE A 72 7.44 -2.59 -0.79
N LYS A 73 8.18 -2.72 0.30
CA LYS A 73 7.68 -2.54 1.66
C LYS A 73 8.04 -1.11 2.11
N PRO A 74 7.06 -0.20 2.22
CA PRO A 74 7.29 1.10 2.83
C PRO A 74 7.83 0.96 4.25
N ASP A 75 8.82 1.77 4.60
CA ASP A 75 9.44 1.77 5.93
C ASP A 75 9.14 3.07 6.69
N HIS A 76 9.60 3.13 7.94
CA HIS A 76 9.44 4.32 8.77
C HIS A 76 10.06 5.57 8.12
N ALA A 77 11.25 5.45 7.51
CA ALA A 77 11.95 6.59 6.92
C ALA A 77 11.16 7.20 5.76
N PHE A 78 10.51 6.36 4.94
CA PHE A 78 9.63 6.81 3.87
C PHE A 78 8.44 7.61 4.43
N PHE A 79 7.75 7.10 5.45
CA PHE A 79 6.59 7.81 6.03
C PHE A 79 6.96 9.03 6.82
N ASP A 80 8.04 8.99 7.61
CA ASP A 80 8.52 10.15 8.37
C ASP A 80 8.82 11.31 7.42
N LYS A 81 9.43 11.03 6.27
CA LYS A 81 9.69 12.03 5.24
C LYS A 81 8.40 12.61 4.64
N ILE A 82 7.41 11.78 4.34
CA ILE A 82 6.11 12.29 3.82
C ILE A 82 5.37 13.09 4.90
N ALA A 83 5.34 12.59 6.13
CA ALA A 83 4.72 13.24 7.27
C ALA A 83 5.34 14.61 7.55
N GLU A 84 6.67 14.71 7.46
CA GLU A 84 7.41 15.96 7.59
C GLU A 84 7.05 16.96 6.48
N ILE A 85 7.14 16.55 5.21
CA ILE A 85 6.85 17.42 4.06
C ILE A 85 5.40 17.93 4.07
N THR A 86 4.47 17.10 4.54
CA THR A 86 3.03 17.43 4.55
C THR A 86 2.56 18.04 5.86
N GLU A 87 3.43 18.16 6.86
CA GLU A 87 3.08 18.53 8.24
C GLU A 87 1.92 17.69 8.83
N THR A 88 1.81 16.43 8.39
CA THR A 88 0.78 15.50 8.87
C THR A 88 1.40 14.39 9.71
N LYS A 89 0.54 13.57 10.31
CA LYS A 89 0.91 12.27 10.87
C LYS A 89 0.24 11.19 10.04
N ILE A 90 0.94 10.09 9.81
CA ILE A 90 0.46 8.99 8.99
C ILE A 90 0.50 7.70 9.81
N ASN A 91 -0.61 6.96 9.80
CA ASN A 91 -0.68 5.60 10.31
C ASN A 91 -1.24 4.68 9.22
N ILE A 92 -0.73 3.46 9.16
CA ILE A 92 -1.19 2.37 8.31
C ILE A 92 -1.68 1.25 9.21
N PHE A 93 -2.88 0.81 8.92
CA PHE A 93 -3.55 -0.24 9.66
C PHE A 93 -3.73 -1.45 8.78
N SER A 94 -3.54 -2.64 9.35
CA SER A 94 -4.08 -3.89 8.83
C SER A 94 -5.20 -4.37 9.76
N GLU A 95 -5.83 -5.50 9.43
CA GLU A 95 -6.81 -6.12 10.33
C GLU A 95 -6.23 -6.48 11.71
N GLN A 96 -4.89 -6.63 11.82
CA GLN A 96 -4.20 -6.89 13.08
C GLN A 96 -3.94 -5.62 13.91
N GLY A 97 -4.30 -4.44 13.41
CA GLY A 97 -4.11 -3.15 14.07
C GLY A 97 -3.07 -2.28 13.39
N LEU A 98 -2.40 -1.42 14.16
CA LEU A 98 -1.37 -0.51 13.65
C LEU A 98 -0.17 -1.32 13.12
N SER A 99 0.02 -1.25 11.80
CA SER A 99 1.14 -1.88 11.10
C SER A 99 2.38 -0.98 11.12
N LEU A 100 2.18 0.32 10.83
CA LEU A 100 3.25 1.31 10.72
C LEU A 100 2.69 2.72 10.95
N GLY A 101 3.39 3.60 11.66
CA GLY A 101 2.90 4.97 11.77
C GLY A 101 3.57 5.86 12.81
N ASN A 102 3.20 7.14 12.79
CA ASN A 102 3.77 8.17 13.65
C ASN A 102 3.06 8.30 15.02
N ILE A 103 1.80 7.87 15.15
CA ILE A 103 1.02 7.99 16.39
C ILE A 103 0.71 6.59 16.92
N LYS A 104 1.56 6.09 17.83
CA LYS A 104 1.43 4.72 18.37
C LYS A 104 0.16 4.53 19.21
N GLU A 105 -0.33 5.60 19.81
CA GLU A 105 -1.54 5.61 20.63
C GLU A 105 -2.80 5.40 19.78
N TYR A 106 -2.74 5.67 18.48
CA TYR A 106 -3.79 5.32 17.54
C TYR A 106 -3.56 3.91 17.01
N GLY A 107 -3.80 2.92 17.88
CA GLY A 107 -3.40 1.52 17.68
C GLY A 107 -4.32 0.68 16.78
N SER A 108 -5.53 1.14 16.48
CA SER A 108 -6.51 0.37 15.69
C SER A 108 -7.40 1.28 14.83
N TYR A 109 -7.86 0.74 13.70
CA TYR A 109 -8.79 1.41 12.79
C TYR A 109 -10.09 0.62 12.69
N ASP A 110 -11.21 1.32 12.61
CA ASP A 110 -12.53 0.71 12.46
C ASP A 110 -12.82 0.42 10.99
N PHE A 111 -12.50 -0.81 10.56
CA PHE A 111 -12.71 -1.27 9.19
C PHE A 111 -14.20 -1.45 8.83
N SER A 112 -15.11 -1.48 9.81
CA SER A 112 -16.56 -1.62 9.53
C SER A 112 -17.15 -0.41 8.80
N ARG A 113 -16.47 0.73 8.87
CA ARG A 113 -16.81 1.95 8.14
C ARG A 113 -16.41 1.89 6.67
N LEU A 114 -15.60 0.91 6.29
CA LEU A 114 -15.24 0.66 4.91
C LEU A 114 -16.40 -0.09 4.26
N GLY A 115 -17.24 0.64 3.51
CA GLY A 115 -18.21 -0.02 2.64
C GLY A 115 -17.51 -0.91 1.60
N ASN A 116 -18.27 -1.73 0.88
CA ASN A 116 -17.78 -2.58 -0.23
C ASN A 116 -17.40 -1.78 -1.49
N ALA A 117 -16.68 -0.68 -1.32
CA ALA A 117 -16.36 0.23 -2.40
C ALA A 117 -15.18 -0.35 -3.19
N LYS A 118 -15.49 -0.92 -4.37
CA LYS A 118 -14.50 -1.17 -5.44
C LYS A 118 -13.66 0.07 -5.78
N HIS A 119 -14.10 1.25 -5.39
CA HIS A 119 -13.39 2.52 -5.53
C HIS A 119 -12.81 2.93 -4.17
N GLN A 120 -11.49 3.09 -4.12
CA GLN A 120 -10.76 3.60 -2.95
C GLN A 120 -11.13 5.07 -2.71
N LYS A 121 -12.28 5.30 -2.07
CA LYS A 121 -12.77 6.64 -1.78
C LYS A 121 -12.10 7.15 -0.51
N ILE A 122 -11.51 8.35 -0.61
CA ILE A 122 -11.00 9.06 0.56
C ILE A 122 -12.18 9.43 1.47
N MET A 123 -12.07 9.04 2.73
CA MET A 123 -13.02 9.40 3.77
C MET A 123 -12.44 10.49 4.64
N LEU A 124 -13.24 11.52 4.92
CA LEU A 124 -12.84 12.65 5.76
C LEU A 124 -13.69 12.65 7.03
N ASN A 125 -13.04 12.82 8.17
CA ASN A 125 -13.70 12.89 9.47
C ASN A 125 -12.81 13.62 10.48
N GLU A 126 -13.35 13.84 11.68
CA GLU A 126 -12.59 14.35 12.81
C GLU A 126 -12.44 13.23 13.84
N ILE A 127 -11.27 13.14 14.46
CA ILE A 127 -11.02 12.17 15.53
C ILE A 127 -10.26 12.81 16.69
N GLU A 128 -10.32 12.13 17.82
CA GLU A 128 -9.49 12.42 18.98
C GLU A 128 -8.56 11.23 19.23
N VAL A 129 -7.27 11.49 19.37
CA VAL A 129 -6.27 10.51 19.78
C VAL A 129 -5.48 11.08 20.94
N ASN A 130 -5.48 10.37 22.08
CA ASN A 130 -4.77 10.79 23.29
C ASN A 130 -5.03 12.26 23.66
N LYS A 131 -6.32 12.67 23.70
CA LYS A 131 -6.78 14.04 24.00
C LYS A 131 -6.38 15.11 22.98
N ASN A 132 -5.77 14.73 21.85
CA ASN A 132 -5.47 15.64 20.75
C ASN A 132 -6.49 15.46 19.63
N GLN A 133 -6.99 16.56 19.08
CA GLN A 133 -7.97 16.56 18.00
C GLN A 133 -7.28 16.69 16.64
N TYR A 134 -7.75 15.89 15.69
CA TYR A 134 -7.23 15.84 14.32
C TYR A 134 -8.34 15.92 13.29
N PHE A 135 -8.05 16.55 12.16
CA PHE A 135 -8.72 16.25 10.90
C PHE A 135 -8.09 14.98 10.33
N GLN A 136 -8.90 13.97 10.02
CA GLN A 136 -8.47 12.70 9.46
C GLN A 136 -8.93 12.60 8.01
N GLY A 137 -8.00 12.26 7.12
CA GLY A 137 -8.29 11.64 5.84
C GLY A 137 -7.89 10.18 5.89
N SER A 138 -8.78 9.26 5.53
CA SER A 138 -8.45 7.84 5.45
C SER A 138 -8.70 7.27 4.05
N LEU A 139 -7.71 6.53 3.55
CA LEU A 139 -7.76 5.82 2.28
C LEU A 139 -7.81 4.32 2.56
N PRO A 140 -8.95 3.66 2.34
CA PRO A 140 -9.03 2.23 2.45
C PRO A 140 -8.40 1.56 1.24
N ILE A 141 -7.53 0.61 1.52
CA ILE A 141 -6.80 -0.18 0.53
C ILE A 141 -7.50 -1.52 0.39
N HIS A 142 -7.96 -1.78 -0.83
CA HIS A 142 -8.64 -3.00 -1.21
C HIS A 142 -7.78 -3.80 -2.19
N ASN A 143 -7.87 -5.12 -2.11
CA ASN A 143 -7.49 -6.03 -3.18
C ASN A 143 -8.74 -6.80 -3.66
N ASP A 144 -8.57 -7.77 -4.56
CA ASP A 144 -9.68 -8.56 -5.10
C ASP A 144 -10.46 -9.35 -4.03
N SER A 145 -9.87 -9.58 -2.85
CA SER A 145 -10.46 -10.29 -1.73
C SER A 145 -11.21 -9.38 -0.75
N GLY A 146 -11.05 -8.05 -0.84
CA GLY A 146 -11.69 -7.09 0.04
C GLY A 146 -10.73 -6.03 0.60
N GLY A 147 -11.19 -5.30 1.62
CA GLY A 147 -10.39 -4.29 2.31
C GLY A 147 -9.29 -4.94 3.15
N ILE A 148 -8.02 -4.69 2.83
CA ILE A 148 -6.88 -5.32 3.49
C ILE A 148 -6.10 -4.37 4.42
N SER A 149 -6.26 -3.06 4.21
CA SER A 149 -5.53 -2.05 4.96
C SER A 149 -6.22 -0.69 4.90
N ALA A 150 -5.86 0.22 5.80
CA ALA A 150 -6.26 1.61 5.73
C ALA A 150 -5.07 2.52 6.00
N ILE A 151 -4.90 3.56 5.19
CA ILE A 151 -3.93 4.63 5.42
C ILE A 151 -4.70 5.79 6.03
N ALA A 152 -4.35 6.20 7.25
CA ALA A 152 -4.89 7.38 7.90
C ALA A 152 -3.85 8.49 7.92
N VAL A 153 -4.23 9.64 7.39
CA VAL A 153 -3.48 10.89 7.46
C VAL A 153 -4.19 11.81 8.44
N LEU A 154 -3.45 12.37 9.39
CA LEU A 154 -3.96 13.19 10.48
C LEU A 154 -3.28 14.56 10.47
N TYR A 155 -4.09 15.62 10.42
CA TYR A 155 -3.64 16.99 10.56
C TYR A 155 -4.12 17.58 11.89
N SER A 156 -3.21 18.16 12.67
CA SER A 156 -3.54 18.65 14.01
C SER A 156 -4.44 19.88 13.92
N LYS A 157 -5.60 19.82 14.59
CA LYS A 157 -6.47 21.00 14.70
C LYS A 157 -5.78 22.16 15.43
N LYS A 158 -4.94 21.86 16.42
CA LYS A 158 -4.15 22.85 17.14
C LYS A 158 -3.22 23.63 16.20
N PHE A 159 -2.57 22.93 15.26
CA PHE A 159 -1.73 23.58 14.25
C PHE A 159 -2.55 24.37 13.25
N ALA A 160 -3.67 23.82 12.76
CA ALA A 160 -4.60 24.55 11.91
C ALA A 160 -5.02 25.89 12.55
N THR A 161 -5.48 25.86 13.80
CA THR A 161 -5.89 27.05 14.55
C THR A 161 -4.73 28.03 14.74
N SER A 162 -3.55 27.55 15.15
CA SER A 162 -2.38 28.41 15.35
C SER A 162 -1.94 29.11 14.06
N ASN A 163 -1.97 28.40 12.93
CA ASN A 163 -1.62 28.95 11.63
C ASN A 163 -2.65 29.98 11.17
N THR A 164 -3.96 29.70 11.32
CA THR A 164 -5.01 30.68 11.02
C THR A 164 -4.88 31.94 11.85
N LEU A 165 -4.59 31.82 13.16
CA LEU A 165 -4.41 32.97 14.04
C LEU A 165 -3.16 33.80 13.66
N GLN A 166 -2.07 33.15 13.25
CA GLN A 166 -0.89 33.86 12.75
C GLN A 166 -1.18 34.67 11.48
N ILE A 167 -1.91 34.08 10.53
CA ILE A 167 -2.34 34.79 9.31
C ILE A 167 -3.15 36.03 9.69
N ILE A 168 -4.13 35.89 10.58
CA ILE A 168 -4.94 37.02 11.06
C ILE A 168 -4.04 38.11 11.67
N ARG A 169 -3.04 37.75 12.48
CA ARG A 169 -2.09 38.70 13.09
C ARG A 169 -1.20 39.41 12.08
N TYR A 170 -0.94 38.82 10.91
CA TYR A 170 -0.13 39.47 9.87
C TYR A 170 -0.93 40.46 9.02
N ILE A 171 -2.26 40.33 8.98
CA ILE A 171 -3.13 41.16 8.14
C ILE A 171 -3.97 42.17 8.92
N ALA A 172 -4.05 42.04 10.24
CA ALA A 172 -4.72 42.97 11.16
C ALA A 172 -3.74 44.01 11.69
#